data_AF-A0A950T248-F1
#
_entry.id   AF-A0A950T248-F1
#
_cell.length_a   1.000
_cell.length_b   1.000
_cell.length_c   1.000
_cell.angle_alpha   90.00
_cell.angle_beta   90.00
_cell.angle_gamma   90.00
#
_symmetry.space_group_name_H-M   'P 1'
#
loop_
_entity.id
_entity.type
_entity.pdbx_description
1 polymer ?
#
loop_
_entity_poly.entity_id
_entity_poly.type
_entity_poly.pdbx_seq_one_letter_code
_entity_poly.pdbx_strand_id
1 'polypeptide(L)' 'KDSKLKVQASVQGDELRVTGKKRDDLQAAIAVVRGMKIDQPLQYINFRE' A
#
# COMPACT_ATOMS: atom_id res chain seq x y z
N LYS A 1 -7.67 -2.00 -16.21
CA LYS A 1 -7.85 -3.00 -15.12
C LYS A 1 -6.44 -3.36 -14.68
N ASP A 2 -5.75 -2.36 -14.17
CA ASP A 2 -4.30 -2.24 -14.31
C ASP A 2 -3.65 -2.22 -12.95
N SER A 3 -2.59 -3.00 -12.81
CA SER A 3 -2.05 -3.50 -11.55
C SER A 3 -2.91 -4.61 -10.96
N LYS A 4 -2.65 -5.83 -11.43
CA LYS A 4 -3.09 -7.11 -10.85
C LYS A 4 -2.43 -7.34 -9.47
N LEU A 5 -2.22 -6.28 -8.69
CA LEU A 5 -1.61 -6.32 -7.38
C LEU A 5 -2.60 -7.01 -6.45
N LYS A 6 -2.20 -8.15 -5.89
CA LYS A 6 -3.03 -8.90 -4.92
C LYS A 6 -2.91 -8.29 -3.52
N VAL A 7 -3.06 -6.98 -3.45
CA VAL A 7 -3.12 -6.23 -2.19
C VAL A 7 -4.55 -5.74 -1.95
N GLN A 8 -5.04 -5.95 -0.75
CA GLN A 8 -6.24 -5.32 -0.24
C GLN A 8 -5.84 -4.06 0.53
N ALA A 9 -6.34 -2.92 0.06
CA ALA A 9 -6.33 -1.70 0.84
C ALA A 9 -7.64 -1.61 1.64
N SER A 10 -7.56 -1.21 2.90
CA SER A 10 -8.69 -1.00 3.79
C SER A 10 -8.49 0.33 4.50
N VAL A 11 -9.52 1.18 4.47
CA VAL A 11 -9.53 2.47 5.17
C VAL A 11 -10.10 2.24 6.56
N GLN A 12 -9.34 2.58 7.61
CA GLN A 12 -9.77 2.52 9.01
C GLN A 12 -9.72 3.93 9.59
N GLY A 13 -10.85 4.63 9.53
CA GLY A 13 -10.91 6.04 9.92
C GLY A 13 -9.96 6.87 9.04
N ASP A 14 -8.91 7.41 9.66
CA ASP A 14 -7.87 8.22 9.02
C ASP A 14 -6.64 7.41 8.57
N GLU A 15 -6.58 6.12 8.87
CA GLU A 15 -5.44 5.25 8.52
C GLU A 15 -5.74 4.34 7.32
N LEU A 16 -4.79 4.23 6.39
CA LEU A 16 -4.88 3.30 5.25
C LEU A 16 -4.06 2.03 5.53
N ARG A 17 -4.74 0.92 5.80
CA ARG A 17 -4.11 -0.40 5.96
C ARG A 17 -3.99 -1.10 4.61
N VAL A 18 -2.78 -1.47 4.23
CA VAL A 18 -2.52 -2.28 3.02
C VAL A 18 -2.08 -3.68 3.44
N THR A 19 -2.81 -4.70 2.99
CA THR A 19 -2.56 -6.12 3.28
C THR A 19 -2.34 -6.87 1.97
N GLY A 20 -1.27 -7.65 1.86
CA GLY A 20 -0.96 -8.42 0.65
C GLY A 20 -0.44 -9.80 1.01
N LYS A 21 -0.80 -10.81 0.21
CA LYS A 21 -0.29 -12.18 0.42
C LYS A 21 1.18 -12.36 0.03
N LYS A 22 1.75 -11.42 -0.73
CA LYS A 22 3.12 -11.46 -1.20
C LYS A 22 3.80 -10.13 -0.89
N ARG A 23 5.07 -10.19 -0.47
CA ARG A 23 5.91 -9.02 -0.24
C ARG A 23 6.13 -8.21 -1.52
N ASP A 24 6.28 -8.85 -2.67
CA ASP A 24 6.41 -8.16 -3.97
C ASP A 24 5.21 -7.28 -4.29
N ASP A 25 3.99 -7.79 -4.06
CA ASP A 25 2.75 -7.04 -4.28
C ASP A 25 2.67 -5.83 -3.33
N LEU A 26 3.10 -5.98 -2.06
CA LEU A 26 3.17 -4.89 -1.09
C LEU A 26 4.20 -3.82 -1.50
N GLN A 27 5.39 -4.22 -1.92
CA GLN A 27 6.41 -3.27 -2.39
C GLN A 27 5.99 -2.54 -3.67
N ALA A 28 5.37 -3.24 -4.62
CA ALA A 28 4.89 -2.64 -5.85
C ALA A 28 3.75 -1.63 -5.58
N ALA A 29 2.84 -1.92 -4.64
CA ALA A 29 1.83 -0.97 -4.20
C ALA A 29 2.47 0.29 -3.56
N ILE A 30 3.48 0.12 -2.70
CA ILE A 30 4.23 1.25 -2.12
C ILE A 30 4.91 2.08 -3.20
N ALA A 31 5.51 1.45 -4.21
CA ALA A 31 6.16 2.14 -5.32
C ALA A 31 5.18 2.97 -6.15
N VAL A 32 3.99 2.43 -6.42
CA VAL A 32 2.90 3.17 -7.10
C VAL A 32 2.45 4.36 -6.26
N VAL A 33 2.20 4.15 -4.97
CA VAL A 33 1.77 5.20 -4.03
C VAL A 33 2.83 6.31 -3.89
N ARG A 34 4.12 5.96 -3.83
CA ARG A 34 5.23 6.93 -3.85
C ARG A 34 5.32 7.68 -5.18
N GLY A 35 5.07 6.99 -6.30
CA GLY A 35 5.06 7.59 -7.64
C GLY A 35 3.90 8.56 -7.86
N MET A 36 2.78 8.37 -7.16
CA MET A 36 1.60 9.25 -7.24
C MET A 36 1.78 10.63 -6.58
N LYS A 37 2.97 10.96 -6.04
CA LYS A 37 3.26 12.25 -5.38
C LYS A 37 2.15 12.67 -4.42
N ILE A 38 1.87 11.82 -3.44
CA ILE A 38 0.97 12.20 -2.34
C ILE A 38 1.74 13.21 -1.48
N ASP A 39 1.20 14.42 -1.40
CA ASP A 39 1.80 15.58 -0.70
C ASP A 39 1.84 15.39 0.83
N GLN A 40 1.04 14.43 1.33
CA GLN A 40 0.99 14.04 2.73
C GLN A 40 2.13 13.05 3.06
N PRO A 41 2.87 13.22 4.17
CA PRO A 41 3.86 12.25 4.60
C PRO A 41 3.20 10.91 4.97
N LEU A 42 3.27 9.94 4.06
CA LEU A 42 2.78 8.58 4.30
C LEU A 42 3.79 7.78 5.11
N GLN A 43 3.37 7.32 6.28
CA GLN A 43 4.16 6.41 7.12
C GLN A 43 3.78 4.97 6.82
N TYR A 44 4.73 4.20 6.29
CA TYR A 44 4.57 2.75 6.09
C TYR A 44 5.06 2.03 7.35
N ILE A 45 4.18 1.95 8.36
CA ILE A 45 4.45 1.29 9.65
C ILE A 45 3.75 -0.08 9.72
N ASN A 46 4.26 -0.99 10.55
CA ASN A 46 3.71 -2.34 10.76
C ASN A 46 3.79 -3.29 9.53
N PHE A 47 4.99 -3.55 9.01
CA PHE A 47 5.21 -4.73 8.17
C PHE A 47 5.05 -6.00 9.03
N ARG A 48 3.94 -6.72 8.86
CA ARG A 48 3.70 -8.03 9.48
C ARG A 48 3.64 -9.10 8.39
N GLU A 49 4.20 -10.27 8.67
CA GLU A 49 4.22 -11.44 7.77
C GLU A 49 2.82 -12.04 7.55
#